data_AF-A0A943JMX0-F1
#
_entry.id   AF-A0A943JMX0-F1
#
_cell.length_a   1.000
_cell.length_b   1.000
_cell.length_c   1.000
_cell.angle_alpha   90.00
_cell.angle_beta   90.00
_cell.angle_gamma   90.00
#
_symmetry.space_group_name_H-M   'P 1'
#
loop_
_entity.id
_entity.type
_entity.pdbx_description
1 polymer ?
#
loop_
_entity_poly.entity_id
_entity_poly.type
_entity_poly.pdbx_seq_one_letter_code
_entity_poly.pdbx_strand_id
1 'polypeptide(L)' 'MIEEIKKELHEHIGKEVLIKHNLGRNKFEQYHVTIKELYDYVFLVELKDNIKKSFSYSDVLTNTIKIDY' A
#
# COMPACT_ATOMS: atom_id res chain seq x y z
N MET A 1 1.86 11.60 -11.63
CA MET A 1 2.16 11.29 -10.21
C MET A 1 1.18 10.31 -9.59
N ILE A 2 -0.09 10.67 -9.30
CA ILE A 2 -1.07 9.69 -8.75
C ILE A 2 -1.39 8.59 -9.77
N GLU A 3 -1.53 8.93 -11.06
CA GLU A 3 -1.79 7.93 -12.11
C GLU A 3 -0.66 6.91 -12.26
N GLU A 4 0.59 7.32 -12.04
CA GLU A 4 1.74 6.40 -12.06
C GLU A 4 1.68 5.42 -10.87
N ILE A 5 1.37 5.92 -9.67
CA ILE A 5 1.15 5.07 -8.48
C ILE A 5 0.00 4.09 -8.74
N LYS A 6 -1.12 4.57 -9.31
CA LYS A 6 -2.26 3.71 -9.66
C LYS A 6 -1.87 2.64 -10.67
N LYS A 7 -1.11 3.00 -11.71
CA LYS A 7 -0.64 2.06 -12.74
C LYS A 7 0.27 0.99 -12.13
N GLU A 8 1.25 1.39 -11.33
CA GLU A 8 2.20 0.48 -10.70
C GLU A 8 1.49 -0.47 -9.73
N LEU A 9 0.58 0.05 -8.89
CA LEU A 9 -0.27 -0.77 -8.02
C LEU A 9 -1.14 -1.74 -8.83
N HIS A 10 -1.66 -1.32 -9.98
CA HIS A 10 -2.51 -2.14 -10.84
C HIS A 10 -1.74 -3.33 -11.41
N GLU A 11 -0.48 -3.13 -11.81
CA GLU A 11 0.43 -4.19 -12.29
C GLU A 11 0.80 -5.22 -11.20
N HIS A 12 0.53 -4.91 -9.94
CA HIS A 12 0.82 -5.74 -8.77
C HIS A 12 -0.42 -6.22 -8.02
N ILE A 13 -1.63 -6.02 -8.57
CA ILE A 13 -2.85 -6.65 -8.03
C ILE A 13 -2.66 -8.17 -7.98
N GLY A 14 -2.98 -8.77 -6.83
CA GLY A 14 -2.86 -10.21 -6.58
C GLY A 14 -1.45 -10.68 -6.20
N LYS A 15 -0.43 -9.81 -6.21
CA LYS A 15 0.94 -10.13 -5.79
C LYS A 15 1.16 -9.76 -4.32
N GLU A 16 2.04 -10.52 -3.64
CA GLU A 16 2.52 -10.16 -2.31
C GLU A 16 3.56 -9.04 -2.45
N VAL A 17 3.40 -7.97 -1.68
CA VAL A 17 4.28 -6.80 -1.63
C VAL A 17 4.55 -6.44 -0.17
N LEU A 18 5.60 -5.67 0.06
CA LEU A 18 5.98 -5.20 1.40
C LEU A 18 5.59 -3.73 1.57
N ILE A 19 4.68 -3.47 2.51
CA ILE A 19 4.32 -2.10 2.90
C ILE A 19 5.15 -1.69 4.10
N LYS A 20 5.85 -0.55 4.01
CA LYS A 20 6.53 0.14 5.12
C LYS A 20 5.69 1.35 5.53
N HIS A 21 5.08 1.30 6.70
CA HIS A 21 4.23 2.35 7.25
C HIS A 21 5.00 3.16 8.29
N ASN A 22 5.13 4.47 8.07
CA ASN A 22 5.83 5.38 8.96
C ASN A 22 4.90 5.86 10.08
N LEU A 23 5.23 5.51 11.32
CA LEU A 23 4.49 5.91 12.52
C LEU A 23 5.07 7.18 13.18
N GLY A 24 6.01 7.86 12.51
CA GLY A 24 6.74 9.04 13.00
C GLY A 24 7.97 8.70 13.84
N ARG A 25 8.77 9.70 14.23
CA ARG A 25 9.94 9.61 15.15
C ARG A 25 10.80 8.33 14.99
N ASN A 26 11.16 7.99 13.75
CA ASN A 26 11.95 6.80 13.39
C ASN A 26 11.31 5.44 13.73
N LYS A 27 9.98 5.40 13.91
CA LYS A 27 9.20 4.18 14.07
C LYS A 27 8.53 3.83 12.74
N PHE A 28 8.69 2.59 12.34
CA PHE A 28 8.04 2.05 11.15
C PHE A 28 7.49 0.66 11.45
N GLU A 29 6.38 0.33 10.81
CA GLU A 29 5.87 -1.04 10.75
C GLU A 29 6.01 -1.57 9.33
N GLN A 30 6.20 -2.88 9.22
CA GLN A 30 6.31 -3.56 7.93
C GLN A 30 5.26 -4.65 7.85
N TYR A 31 4.54 -4.69 6.72
CA TYR A 31 3.49 -5.67 6.50
C TYR A 31 3.71 -6.34 5.14
N HIS A 32 3.72 -7.67 5.13
CA HIS A 32 3.55 -8.44 3.89
C HIS A 32 2.05 -8.47 3.59
N VAL A 33 1.68 -7.95 2.43
CA VAL A 33 0.27 -7.81 2.03
C VAL A 33 0.08 -8.20 0.58
N THR A 34 -1.13 -8.60 0.22
CA THR A 34 -1.54 -8.75 -1.18
C THR A 34 -2.42 -7.57 -1.58
N ILE A 35 -2.09 -6.90 -2.69
CA ILE A 35 -2.95 -5.84 -3.25
C ILE A 35 -4.21 -6.50 -3.82
N LYS A 36 -5.39 -6.06 -3.38
CA LYS A 36 -6.68 -6.65 -3.78
C LYS A 36 -7.43 -5.80 -4.78
N GLU A 37 -7.73 -4.56 -4.41
CA GLU A 37 -8.62 -3.69 -5.16
C GLU A 37 -8.09 -2.26 -5.16
N LEU A 38 -8.31 -1.54 -6.26
CA LEU A 38 -7.98 -0.13 -6.40
C LEU A 38 -9.28 0.66 -6.60
N TYR A 39 -9.48 1.70 -5.80
CA TYR A 39 -10.60 2.61 -5.88
C TYR A 39 -10.11 4.01 -6.30
N ASP A 40 -11.01 4.99 -6.43
CA ASP A 40 -10.60 6.30 -6.94
C ASP A 40 -9.58 7.03 -6.06
N TYR A 41 -9.68 6.85 -4.73
CA TYR A 41 -8.87 7.59 -3.74
C TYR A 41 -8.03 6.70 -2.82
N VAL A 42 -8.35 5.41 -2.74
CA VAL A 42 -7.73 4.45 -1.84
C VAL A 42 -7.52 3.11 -2.53
N PHE A 43 -6.66 2.28 -1.97
CA PHE A 43 -6.48 0.90 -2.38
C PHE A 43 -6.62 -0.04 -1.18
N LEU A 44 -7.10 -1.26 -1.44
CA LEU A 44 -7.31 -2.30 -0.47
C LEU A 44 -6.20 -3.33 -0.54
N VAL A 45 -5.64 -3.67 0.62
CA VAL A 45 -4.67 -4.74 0.78
C VAL A 45 -5.13 -5.75 1.83
N GLU A 46 -4.66 -6.98 1.71
CA GLU A 46 -4.97 -8.06 2.64
C GLU A 46 -3.69 -8.65 3.23
N LEU A 47 -3.67 -8.82 4.55
CA LEU A 47 -2.62 -9.48 5.30
C LEU A 47 -2.93 -10.99 5.42
N LYS A 48 -1.93 -11.79 5.84
CA LYS A 48 -2.03 -13.26 5.95
C LYS A 48 -3.20 -13.76 6.82
N ASP A 49 -3.59 -13.01 7.85
CA ASP A 49 -4.71 -13.37 8.74
C ASP A 49 -6.09 -12.92 8.21
N ASN A 50 -6.24 -12.72 6.90
CA ASN A 50 -7.45 -12.15 6.25
C ASN A 50 -7.80 -10.74 6.79
N ILE A 51 -6.84 -10.06 7.41
CA ILE A 51 -7.01 -8.69 7.89
C ILE A 51 -6.87 -7.76 6.69
N LYS A 52 -7.94 -7.04 6.38
CA LYS A 52 -7.96 -6.06 5.29
C LYS A 52 -7.59 -4.68 5.82
N LYS A 53 -6.72 -3.97 5.10
CA LYS A 53 -6.37 -2.57 5.35
C LYS A 53 -6.55 -1.76 4.08
N SER A 54 -6.91 -0.49 4.24
CA SER A 54 -6.98 0.45 3.12
C SER A 54 -6.01 1.59 3.35
N PHE A 55 -5.44 2.09 2.25
CA PHE A 55 -4.48 3.19 2.24
C PHE A 55 -4.80 4.13 1.09
N SER A 56 -4.53 5.42 1.26
CA SER A 56 -4.75 6.42 0.22
C SER A 56 -3.53 6.54 -0.70
N TYR A 57 -3.76 6.98 -1.94
CA TYR A 57 -2.66 7.33 -2.83
C TYR A 57 -1.82 8.49 -2.27
N SER A 58 -2.44 9.36 -1.49
CA SER A 58 -1.77 10.46 -0.79
C SER A 58 -0.80 9.95 0.27
N ASP A 59 -1.04 8.80 0.92
CA ASP A 59 -0.12 8.21 1.89
C ASP A 59 1.19 7.78 1.24
N VAL A 60 1.12 7.29 0.00
CA VAL A 60 2.29 6.95 -0.82
C VAL A 60 3.04 8.21 -1.22
N LEU A 61 2.33 9.24 -1.70
CA LEU A 61 2.92 10.53 -2.07
C LEU A 61 3.63 11.23 -0.90
N THR A 62 3.03 11.19 0.28
CA THR A 62 3.57 11.82 1.49
C THR A 62 4.66 11.00 2.18
N ASN A 63 5.01 9.82 1.63
CA ASN A 63 5.91 8.85 2.26
C ASN A 63 5.45 8.41 3.67
N THR A 64 4.18 8.58 3.98
CA THR A 64 3.55 7.94 5.14
C THR A 64 3.60 6.43 4.95
N ILE A 65 3.49 5.99 3.70
CA ILE A 65 3.65 4.60 3.28
C ILE A 65 4.62 4.50 2.11
N LYS A 66 5.42 3.44 2.12
CA LYS A 66 6.23 3.00 0.96
C LYS A 66 5.89 1.57 0.61
N ILE A 67 5.87 1.28 -0.68
CA ILE A 67 5.57 -0.05 -1.23
C ILE A 67 6.85 -0.58 -1.87
N ASP A 68 7.27 -1.78 -1.46
CA ASP A 68 8.34 -2.57 -2.04
C ASP A 68 7.66 -3.72 -2.81
N TYR A 69 7.81 -3.74 -4.14
CA TYR A 69 7.16 -4.69 -5.05
C TYR A 69 8.04 -5.91 -5.34
#